data_AF-A0A2P7NTE6-F1
#
_entry.id   AF-A0A2P7NTE6-F1
#
_cell.length_a   1.000
_cell.length_b   1.000
_cell.length_c   1.000
_cell.angle_alpha   90.00
_cell.angle_beta   90.00
_cell.angle_gamma   90.00
#
_symmetry.space_group_name_H-M   'P 1'
#
loop_
_entity.id
_entity.type
_entity.pdbx_description
1 polymer ?
#
loop_
_entity_poly.entity_id
_entity_poly.type
_entity_poly.pdbx_seq_one_letter_code
_entity_poly.pdbx_strand_id
1 'polypeptide(L)'
;MSNATSNNSPSGINPPRSPFFKGGSQPPPRLSPPFGKGGRGGISKPKPPKTLPPLTAEELAELPELREGWIWIRLGDIFTDNPKNGIYKSAENYGSGFSIIRIDDFYDGVLCRTSGFKKIKLSTDEIRTFTAHVGDILINRVNSIEYLGKCCEIRGLSEPIVFESNIMKITLVANLTYFPHSL
;
A
#
# COMPACT_ATOMS: atom_id res chain seq x y z
N MET A 1 -53.83 24.76 -31.70
CA MET A 1 -53.16 26.03 -32.04
C MET A 1 -51.97 26.14 -31.07
N SER A 2 -50.82 25.57 -31.43
CA SER A 2 -49.68 26.20 -32.14
C SER A 2 -48.67 26.88 -31.20
N ASN A 3 -47.47 26.28 -31.12
CA ASN A 3 -46.13 26.87 -30.85
C ASN A 3 -45.89 27.45 -29.44
N ALA A 4 -44.69 27.44 -28.82
CA ALA A 4 -43.34 27.06 -29.21
C ALA A 4 -42.52 26.67 -27.95
N THR A 5 -41.50 25.85 -28.18
CA THR A 5 -40.38 25.47 -27.30
C THR A 5 -39.49 26.63 -26.84
N SER A 6 -39.03 26.61 -25.59
CA SER A 6 -37.69 27.13 -25.23
C SER A 6 -37.00 26.22 -24.21
N ASN A 7 -36.01 25.47 -24.69
CA ASN A 7 -34.99 24.81 -23.88
C ASN A 7 -34.03 25.87 -23.33
N ASN A 8 -33.66 25.77 -22.05
CA ASN A 8 -32.44 26.41 -21.55
C ASN A 8 -31.74 25.47 -20.57
N SER A 9 -30.71 24.79 -21.07
CA SER A 9 -29.74 24.01 -20.28
C SER A 9 -28.65 24.95 -19.75
N PRO A 10 -28.17 24.79 -18.52
CA PRO A 10 -27.05 25.59 -18.01
C PRO A 10 -25.73 25.16 -18.65
N SER A 11 -24.99 26.17 -19.10
CA SER A 11 -23.66 26.13 -19.72
C SER A 11 -22.62 25.39 -18.87
N GLY A 12 -21.99 24.40 -19.48
CA GLY A 12 -20.83 23.69 -18.94
C GLY A 12 -19.60 24.58 -18.83
N ILE A 13 -18.93 24.50 -17.68
CA ILE A 13 -17.62 25.10 -17.42
C ILE A 13 -16.58 24.19 -18.08
N ASN A 14 -15.91 24.68 -19.14
CA ASN A 14 -14.74 24.02 -19.71
C ASN A 14 -13.48 24.42 -18.92
N PRO A 15 -12.64 23.48 -18.45
CA PRO A 15 -11.35 23.80 -17.88
C PRO A 15 -10.34 24.23 -18.97
N PRO A 16 -9.32 25.04 -18.63
CA PRO A 16 -8.40 25.63 -19.60
C PRO A 16 -7.49 24.57 -20.25
N ARG A 17 -7.33 24.68 -21.58
CA ARG A 17 -6.42 23.87 -22.39
C ARG A 17 -4.97 24.21 -22.05
N SER A 18 -4.18 23.21 -21.69
CA SER A 18 -2.73 23.29 -21.57
C SER A 18 -2.07 23.47 -22.95
N PRO A 19 -0.93 24.20 -23.06
CA PRO A 19 -0.31 24.47 -24.34
C PRO A 19 0.32 23.21 -24.96
N PHE A 20 0.08 23.05 -26.25
CA PHE A 20 0.73 22.09 -27.13
C PHE A 20 2.26 22.24 -27.09
N PHE A 21 2.97 21.18 -26.70
CA PHE A 21 4.37 20.98 -27.09
C PHE A 21 4.42 20.22 -28.42
N LYS A 22 4.80 20.91 -29.50
CA LYS A 22 5.30 20.29 -30.74
C LYS A 22 6.81 20.17 -30.60
N GLY A 23 7.33 18.95 -30.70
CA GLY A 23 8.77 18.69 -30.76
C GLY A 23 9.05 17.20 -30.77
N GLY A 24 9.23 16.64 -31.96
CA GLY A 24 9.63 15.25 -32.13
C GLY A 24 11.12 15.05 -31.89
N SER A 25 11.45 14.05 -31.10
CA SER A 25 12.64 13.23 -31.28
C SER A 25 12.31 11.82 -30.76
N GLN A 26 12.31 10.86 -31.68
CA GLN A 26 12.27 9.44 -31.33
C GLN A 26 13.51 9.14 -30.47
N PRO A 27 13.40 8.46 -29.32
CA PRO A 27 14.58 8.01 -28.60
C PRO A 27 15.33 6.97 -29.46
N PRO A 28 16.67 6.97 -29.46
CA PRO A 28 17.44 6.04 -30.28
C PRO A 28 17.16 4.59 -29.89
N PRO A 29 17.21 3.64 -30.84
CA PRO A 29 17.00 2.23 -30.55
C PRO A 29 18.06 1.74 -29.56
N ARG A 30 17.60 1.19 -28.44
CA ARG A 30 18.46 0.63 -27.40
C ARG A 30 19.09 -0.65 -27.97
N LEU A 31 20.38 -0.60 -28.31
CA LEU A 31 21.17 -1.78 -28.65
C LEU A 31 21.13 -2.73 -27.45
N SER A 32 20.41 -3.84 -27.61
CA SER A 32 20.47 -4.94 -26.63
C SER A 32 21.81 -5.66 -26.82
N PRO A 33 22.66 -5.80 -25.80
CA PRO A 33 23.86 -6.61 -25.93
C PRO A 33 23.47 -8.07 -26.17
N PRO A 34 24.29 -8.84 -26.92
CA PRO A 34 23.98 -10.24 -27.21
C PRO A 34 23.95 -11.05 -25.91
N PHE A 35 22.95 -11.92 -25.80
CA PHE A 35 22.82 -12.88 -24.71
C PHE A 35 24.08 -13.77 -24.65
N GLY A 36 24.94 -13.50 -23.65
CA GLY A 36 25.99 -14.42 -23.25
C GLY A 36 25.37 -15.63 -22.54
N LYS A 37 25.59 -16.83 -23.10
CA LYS A 37 25.23 -18.11 -22.47
C LYS A 37 26.00 -18.30 -21.16
N GLY A 38 25.28 -18.73 -20.12
CA GLY A 38 25.78 -19.71 -19.14
C GLY A 38 26.33 -19.17 -17.83
N GLY A 39 25.54 -19.29 -16.77
CA GLY A 39 25.99 -19.26 -15.38
C GLY A 39 24.90 -19.78 -14.45
N ARG A 40 25.00 -21.05 -14.04
CA ARG A 40 24.15 -21.64 -12.99
C ARG A 40 24.51 -21.03 -11.64
N GLY A 41 23.99 -19.85 -11.34
CA GLY A 41 23.99 -19.29 -9.98
C GLY A 41 22.77 -19.81 -9.24
N GLY A 42 22.94 -20.84 -8.41
CA GLY A 42 21.88 -21.34 -7.54
C GLY A 42 21.38 -20.21 -6.64
N ILE A 43 20.09 -19.91 -6.72
CA ILE A 43 19.42 -19.00 -5.80
C ILE A 43 19.54 -19.64 -4.41
N SER A 44 20.36 -19.05 -3.55
CA SER A 44 20.50 -19.49 -2.17
C SER A 44 19.13 -19.38 -1.50
N LYS A 45 18.64 -20.46 -0.88
CA LYS A 45 17.39 -20.44 -0.12
C LYS A 45 17.42 -19.25 0.86
N PRO A 46 16.33 -18.49 1.01
CA PRO A 46 16.27 -17.40 1.98
C PRO A 46 16.64 -17.94 3.35
N LYS A 47 17.61 -17.29 4.01
CA LYS A 47 17.95 -17.64 5.39
C LYS A 47 16.69 -17.41 6.23
N PRO A 48 16.31 -18.35 7.12
CA PRO A 48 15.22 -18.12 8.04
C PRO A 48 15.48 -16.82 8.82
N PRO A 49 14.45 -16.00 9.10
CA PRO A 49 14.61 -14.79 9.89
C PRO A 49 15.34 -15.14 11.19
N LYS A 50 16.40 -14.39 11.52
CA LYS A 50 17.04 -14.52 12.82
C LYS A 50 16.00 -14.14 13.88
N THR A 51 15.68 -15.06 14.78
CA THR A 51 14.96 -14.74 16.01
C THR A 51 15.81 -13.74 16.79
N LEU A 52 15.25 -12.56 17.05
CA LEU A 52 15.93 -11.58 17.88
C LEU A 52 15.94 -12.09 19.33
N PRO A 53 17.04 -11.90 20.08
CA PRO A 53 17.05 -12.22 21.50
C PRO A 53 16.02 -11.36 22.25
N PRO A 54 15.43 -11.88 23.34
CA PRO A 54 14.61 -11.07 24.23
C PRO A 54 15.40 -9.87 24.77
N LEU A 55 14.69 -8.82 25.19
CA LEU A 55 15.31 -7.62 25.76
C LEU A 55 16.21 -8.00 26.95
N THR A 56 17.42 -7.46 26.99
CA THR A 56 18.35 -7.73 28.10
C THR A 56 17.98 -6.91 29.34
N ALA A 57 18.50 -7.29 30.51
CA ALA A 57 18.26 -6.56 31.75
C ALA A 57 18.80 -5.12 31.68
N GLU A 58 19.90 -4.91 30.96
CA GLU A 58 20.50 -3.61 30.72
C GLU A 58 19.64 -2.74 29.80
N GLU A 59 19.07 -3.31 28.72
CA GLU A 59 18.12 -2.60 27.85
C GLU A 59 16.85 -2.20 28.62
N LEU A 60 16.38 -3.05 29.54
CA LEU A 60 15.22 -2.77 30.37
C LEU A 60 15.48 -1.68 31.42
N ALA A 61 16.70 -1.58 31.94
CA ALA A 61 17.08 -0.60 32.97
C ALA A 61 17.08 0.85 32.46
N GLU A 62 17.27 1.06 31.15
CA GLU A 62 17.23 2.38 30.51
C GLU A 62 15.81 2.81 30.10
N LEU A 63 14.84 1.90 30.19
CA LEU A 63 13.45 2.17 29.81
C LEU A 63 12.65 2.69 31.02
N PRO A 64 11.69 3.60 30.78
CA PRO A 64 10.85 4.11 31.85
C PRO A 64 10.03 3.00 32.51
N GLU A 65 9.75 3.19 33.81
CA GLU A 65 8.91 2.28 34.59
C GLU A 65 7.51 2.16 33.98
N LEU A 66 7.03 0.91 33.86
CA LEU A 66 5.72 0.61 33.34
C LEU A 66 4.70 0.41 34.48
N ARG A 67 3.42 0.56 34.16
CA ARG A 67 2.32 0.23 35.08
C ARG A 67 2.27 -1.28 35.32
N GLU A 68 1.65 -1.68 36.43
CA GLU A 68 1.42 -3.09 36.73
C GLU A 68 0.70 -3.81 35.57
N GLY A 69 1.21 -4.99 35.19
CA GLY A 69 0.70 -5.80 34.09
C GLY A 69 1.24 -5.46 32.69
N TRP A 70 2.05 -4.41 32.53
CA TRP A 70 2.69 -4.06 31.26
C TRP A 70 4.10 -4.62 31.16
N ILE A 71 4.52 -4.97 29.94
CA ILE A 71 5.88 -5.41 29.63
C ILE A 71 6.41 -4.67 28.41
N TRP A 72 7.74 -4.52 28.33
CA TRP A 72 8.39 -4.10 27.11
C TRP A 72 8.52 -5.27 26.14
N ILE A 73 8.15 -5.04 24.88
CA ILE A 73 8.27 -6.00 23.78
C ILE A 73 8.74 -5.26 22.53
N ARG A 74 9.55 -5.90 21.68
CA ARG A 74 9.91 -5.28 20.39
C ARG A 74 8.71 -5.41 19.46
N LEU A 75 8.42 -4.36 18.69
CA LEU A 75 7.32 -4.37 17.73
C LEU A 75 7.43 -5.53 16.72
N GLY A 76 8.65 -5.91 16.32
CA GLY A 76 8.87 -7.04 15.43
C GLY A 76 8.45 -8.39 16.01
N ASP A 77 8.42 -8.54 17.34
CA ASP A 77 8.08 -9.79 18.02
C ASP A 77 6.57 -10.06 18.00
N ILE A 78 5.75 -9.03 17.69
CA ILE A 78 4.29 -9.17 17.54
C ILE A 78 3.85 -9.32 16.09
N PHE A 79 4.78 -9.52 15.15
CA PHE A 79 4.45 -9.77 13.74
C PHE A 79 4.32 -11.27 13.47
N THR A 80 3.29 -11.68 12.71
CA THR A 80 3.20 -13.07 12.21
C THR A 80 4.09 -13.30 10.99
N ASP A 81 4.33 -12.25 10.21
CA ASP A 81 5.11 -12.26 8.98
C ASP A 81 6.01 -11.02 8.90
N ASN A 82 7.06 -11.11 8.08
CA ASN A 82 7.89 -9.94 7.80
C ASN A 82 7.05 -8.83 7.14
N PRO A 83 7.25 -7.55 7.53
CA PRO A 83 6.62 -6.43 6.87
C PRO A 83 6.88 -6.44 5.36
N LYS A 84 5.83 -6.22 4.57
CA LYS A 84 5.90 -6.33 3.11
C LYS A 84 5.40 -5.05 2.46
N ASN A 85 6.14 -4.57 1.46
CA ASN A 85 5.69 -3.46 0.62
C ASN A 85 4.64 -3.90 -0.37
N GLY A 86 3.80 -2.96 -0.76
CA GLY A 86 2.83 -3.15 -1.82
C GLY A 86 3.46 -3.20 -3.21
N ILE A 87 2.59 -3.15 -4.21
CA ILE A 87 2.97 -3.29 -5.61
C ILE A 87 3.15 -1.93 -6.30
N TYR A 88 4.17 -1.85 -7.16
CA TYR A 88 4.36 -0.76 -8.10
C TYR A 88 3.98 -1.21 -9.51
N LYS A 89 3.25 -0.36 -10.23
CA LYS A 89 3.00 -0.46 -11.68
C LYS A 89 3.05 0.91 -12.33
N SER A 90 3.37 0.95 -13.63
CA SER A 90 3.28 2.17 -14.44
C SER A 90 1.83 2.66 -14.58
N ALA A 91 1.67 3.94 -14.92
CA ALA A 91 0.36 4.57 -15.08
C ALA A 91 -0.55 3.86 -16.10
N GLU A 92 0.00 3.24 -17.15
CA GLU A 92 -0.79 2.52 -18.17
C GLU A 92 -1.57 1.32 -17.62
N ASN A 93 -1.16 0.79 -16.46
CA ASN A 93 -1.80 -0.35 -15.81
C ASN A 93 -2.99 0.06 -14.92
N TYR A 94 -3.21 1.36 -14.71
CA TYR A 94 -4.32 1.86 -13.89
C TYR A 94 -5.60 2.08 -14.70
N GLY A 95 -6.74 2.07 -14.02
CA GLY A 95 -8.06 2.36 -14.57
C GLY A 95 -8.96 1.13 -14.79
N SER A 96 -8.44 -0.09 -14.63
CA SER A 96 -9.23 -1.33 -14.69
C SER A 96 -8.55 -2.44 -13.90
N GLY A 97 -9.28 -3.51 -13.56
CA GLY A 97 -8.76 -4.65 -12.81
C GLY A 97 -9.14 -4.64 -11.32
N PHE A 98 -8.18 -4.91 -10.46
CA PHE A 98 -8.37 -5.09 -9.01
C PHE A 98 -8.30 -3.76 -8.28
N SER A 99 -9.01 -3.65 -7.15
CA SER A 99 -8.91 -2.48 -6.29
C SER A 99 -7.51 -2.37 -5.68
N ILE A 100 -7.01 -1.15 -5.54
CA ILE A 100 -5.74 -0.85 -4.89
C ILE A 100 -5.90 0.31 -3.89
N ILE A 101 -5.42 0.08 -2.66
CA ILE A 101 -5.27 1.08 -1.60
C ILE A 101 -4.02 1.91 -1.88
N ARG A 102 -4.17 3.22 -1.79
CA ARG A 102 -3.14 4.24 -1.92
C ARG A 102 -3.04 5.07 -0.65
N ILE A 103 -1.99 5.86 -0.56
CA ILE A 103 -1.69 6.68 0.63
C ILE A 103 -2.78 7.71 0.97
N ASP A 104 -3.64 8.06 0.01
CA ASP A 104 -4.78 8.97 0.16
C ASP A 104 -6.11 8.25 0.48
N ASP A 105 -6.10 6.91 0.61
CA ASP A 105 -7.27 6.11 0.94
C ASP A 105 -7.47 5.90 2.46
N PHE A 106 -6.52 6.33 3.30
CA PHE A 106 -6.63 6.17 4.75
C PHE A 106 -6.10 7.37 5.55
N TYR A 107 -6.76 7.60 6.69
CA TYR A 107 -6.47 8.68 7.61
C TYR A 107 -6.96 8.29 9.01
N ASP A 108 -6.35 8.81 10.08
CA ASP A 108 -6.73 8.55 11.48
C ASP A 108 -7.00 7.08 11.84
N GLY A 109 -6.16 6.17 11.34
CA GLY A 109 -6.25 4.74 11.68
C GLY A 109 -7.28 3.95 10.88
N VAL A 110 -8.01 4.56 9.94
CA VAL A 110 -9.09 3.89 9.18
C VAL A 110 -9.00 4.13 7.68
N LEU A 111 -9.57 3.22 6.90
CA LEU A 111 -9.84 3.46 5.48
C LEU A 111 -10.96 4.50 5.35
N CYS A 112 -10.72 5.55 4.57
CA CYS A 112 -11.67 6.64 4.34
C CYS A 112 -12.86 6.21 3.45
N ARG A 113 -12.81 5.01 2.88
CA ARG A 113 -13.83 4.45 1.98
C ARG A 113 -13.83 2.93 2.05
N THR A 114 -14.96 2.33 1.72
CA THR A 114 -15.15 0.87 1.63
C THR A 114 -15.32 0.37 0.20
N SER A 115 -15.38 1.30 -0.77
CA SER A 115 -15.56 1.04 -2.20
C SER A 115 -15.03 2.22 -3.03
N GLY A 116 -15.03 2.11 -4.36
CA GLY A 116 -14.59 3.19 -5.26
C GLY A 116 -13.07 3.42 -5.29
N PHE A 117 -12.28 2.45 -4.84
CA PHE A 117 -10.83 2.48 -4.96
C PHE A 117 -10.40 2.53 -6.42
N LYS A 118 -9.20 3.09 -6.66
CA LYS A 118 -8.58 3.00 -7.98
C LYS A 118 -8.39 1.54 -8.36
N LYS A 119 -8.48 1.27 -9.66
CA LYS A 119 -8.31 -0.07 -10.22
C LYS A 119 -6.95 -0.22 -10.89
N ILE A 120 -6.35 -1.40 -10.78
CA ILE A 120 -5.05 -1.75 -11.35
C ILE A 120 -5.06 -3.16 -11.98
N LYS A 121 -4.43 -3.28 -13.16
CA LYS A 121 -4.24 -4.56 -13.84
C LYS A 121 -3.10 -5.32 -13.19
N LEU A 122 -3.38 -6.56 -12.76
CA LEU A 122 -2.44 -7.42 -12.04
C LEU A 122 -2.55 -8.86 -12.55
N SER A 123 -1.47 -9.61 -12.42
CA SER A 123 -1.49 -11.06 -12.58
C SER A 123 -2.09 -11.75 -11.34
N THR A 124 -2.53 -13.00 -11.50
CA THR A 124 -3.04 -13.83 -10.39
C THR A 124 -2.03 -13.97 -9.25
N ASP A 125 -0.74 -14.10 -9.56
CA ASP A 125 0.31 -14.22 -8.55
C ASP A 125 0.53 -12.91 -7.78
N GLU A 126 0.41 -11.77 -8.46
CA GLU A 126 0.49 -10.45 -7.81
C GLU A 126 -0.68 -10.24 -6.86
N ILE A 127 -1.91 -10.58 -7.30
CA ILE A 127 -3.10 -10.52 -6.45
C ILE A 127 -2.90 -11.39 -5.20
N ARG A 128 -2.50 -12.65 -5.37
CA ARG A 128 -2.24 -13.56 -4.24
C ARG A 128 -1.20 -13.02 -3.27
N THR A 129 -0.18 -12.30 -3.77
CA THR A 129 0.94 -11.82 -2.96
C THR A 129 0.63 -10.53 -2.20
N PHE A 130 -0.17 -9.65 -2.80
CA PHE A 130 -0.39 -8.29 -2.31
C PHE A 130 -1.82 -8.03 -1.81
N THR A 131 -2.68 -9.05 -1.74
CA THR A 131 -4.01 -8.90 -1.13
C THR A 131 -3.89 -8.57 0.35
N ALA A 132 -4.59 -7.52 0.79
CA ALA A 132 -4.75 -7.17 2.18
C ALA A 132 -5.88 -7.99 2.82
N HIS A 133 -5.70 -8.36 4.08
CA HIS A 133 -6.64 -9.15 4.85
C HIS A 133 -7.11 -8.38 6.08
N VAL A 134 -8.28 -8.76 6.60
CA VAL A 134 -8.79 -8.18 7.85
C VAL A 134 -7.80 -8.42 8.99
N GLY A 135 -7.53 -7.38 9.78
CA GLY A 135 -6.52 -7.36 10.85
C GLY A 135 -5.11 -6.94 10.40
N ASP A 136 -4.86 -6.82 9.09
CA ASP A 136 -3.62 -6.21 8.61
C ASP A 136 -3.58 -4.73 8.98
N ILE A 137 -2.38 -4.22 9.30
CA ILE A 137 -2.13 -2.79 9.42
C ILE A 137 -1.34 -2.33 8.20
N LEU A 138 -1.84 -1.32 7.51
CA LEU A 138 -1.14 -0.64 6.43
C LEU A 138 -0.48 0.63 6.98
N ILE A 139 0.77 0.86 6.61
CA ILE A 139 1.59 1.97 7.08
C ILE A 139 2.20 2.68 5.87
N ASN A 140 1.98 3.98 5.76
CA ASN A 140 2.67 4.81 4.80
C ASN A 140 4.14 4.97 5.21
N ARG A 141 5.04 4.46 4.36
CA ARG A 141 6.49 4.50 4.59
C ARG A 141 7.23 5.56 3.78
N VAL A 142 6.56 6.21 2.82
CA VAL A 142 7.16 7.23 1.94
C VAL A 142 6.22 8.42 1.79
N ASN A 143 6.56 9.54 2.44
CA ASN A 143 5.88 10.82 2.29
C ASN A 143 6.75 11.98 2.81
N SER A 144 6.24 13.20 2.80
CA SER A 144 6.76 14.27 3.66
C SER A 144 6.65 13.90 5.15
N ILE A 145 7.48 14.51 5.99
CA ILE A 145 7.60 14.19 7.42
C ILE A 145 6.23 14.25 8.14
N GLU A 146 5.41 15.25 7.83
CA GLU A 146 4.07 15.45 8.42
C GLU A 146 3.08 14.32 8.11
N TYR A 147 3.36 13.51 7.10
CA TYR A 147 2.47 12.44 6.62
C TYR A 147 3.11 11.05 6.65
N LEU A 148 4.32 10.94 7.21
CA LEU A 148 5.02 9.69 7.40
C LEU A 148 4.43 8.92 8.59
N GLY A 149 4.33 7.60 8.48
CA GLY A 149 3.84 6.76 9.57
C GLY A 149 2.33 6.74 9.73
N LYS A 150 1.58 7.49 8.90
CA LYS A 150 0.12 7.31 8.78
C LYS A 150 -0.19 5.84 8.57
N CYS A 151 -1.15 5.32 9.33
CA CYS A 151 -1.50 3.92 9.26
C CYS A 151 -3.02 3.72 9.31
N CYS A 152 -3.47 2.54 8.92
CA CYS A 152 -4.83 2.09 9.13
C CYS A 152 -4.91 0.59 9.37
N GLU A 153 -5.95 0.20 10.09
CA GLU A 153 -6.37 -1.19 10.25
C GLU A 153 -7.34 -1.58 9.14
N ILE A 154 -7.15 -2.75 8.55
CA ILE A 154 -8.11 -3.36 7.63
C ILE A 154 -9.21 -4.04 8.46
N ARG A 155 -10.36 -3.37 8.61
CA ARG A 155 -11.51 -3.90 9.38
C ARG A 155 -12.51 -4.68 8.55
N GLY A 156 -12.65 -4.34 7.28
CA GLY A 156 -13.64 -4.94 6.39
C GLY A 156 -13.44 -4.49 4.96
N LEU A 157 -13.58 -5.44 4.03
CA LEU A 157 -13.36 -5.23 2.61
C LEU A 157 -14.56 -5.77 1.84
N SER A 158 -15.09 -4.97 0.92
CA SER A 158 -16.21 -5.38 0.06
C SER A 158 -15.76 -6.30 -1.09
N GLU A 159 -14.47 -6.24 -1.43
CA GLU A 159 -13.82 -7.05 -2.47
C GLU A 159 -12.34 -7.23 -2.14
N PRO A 160 -11.65 -8.26 -2.69
CA PRO A 160 -10.21 -8.37 -2.57
C PRO A 160 -9.51 -7.11 -3.06
N ILE A 161 -8.60 -6.58 -2.23
CA ILE A 161 -7.91 -5.33 -2.50
C ILE A 161 -6.40 -5.49 -2.26
N VAL A 162 -5.60 -4.88 -3.13
CA VAL A 162 -4.14 -4.80 -2.94
C VAL A 162 -3.72 -3.42 -2.43
N PHE A 163 -2.43 -3.19 -2.19
CA PHE A 163 -1.91 -1.91 -1.71
C PHE A 163 -0.67 -1.45 -2.52
N GLU A 164 -0.49 -0.13 -2.63
CA GLU A 164 0.60 0.51 -3.38
C GLU A 164 1.99 0.29 -2.73
N SER A 165 3.06 0.32 -3.53
CA SER A 165 4.45 0.13 -3.07
C SER A 165 4.95 1.09 -2.00
N ASN A 166 4.35 2.28 -1.86
CA ASN A 166 4.68 3.24 -0.80
C ASN A 166 4.04 2.88 0.55
N ILE A 167 3.23 1.83 0.57
CA ILE A 167 2.58 1.29 1.76
C ILE A 167 3.28 -0.01 2.14
N MET A 168 3.56 -0.13 3.43
CA MET A 168 4.00 -1.35 4.08
C MET A 168 2.81 -1.99 4.79
N LYS A 169 2.68 -3.30 4.67
CA LYS A 169 1.75 -4.12 5.44
C LYS A 169 2.48 -4.81 6.58
N ILE A 170 1.89 -4.79 7.76
CA ILE A 170 2.26 -5.66 8.89
C ILE A 170 1.03 -6.50 9.27
N THR A 171 1.30 -7.75 9.60
CA THR A 171 0.29 -8.69 10.11
C THR A 171 0.64 -8.98 11.56
N LEU A 172 -0.31 -8.79 12.49
CA LEU A 172 -0.06 -8.93 13.92
C LEU A 172 -0.54 -10.27 14.46
N VAL A 173 0.08 -10.74 15.54
CA VAL A 173 -0.37 -11.96 16.23
C VAL A 173 -1.70 -11.69 16.94
N ALA A 174 -2.75 -12.39 16.50
CA ALA A 174 -4.13 -12.11 16.94
C ALA A 174 -4.39 -12.22 18.45
N ASN A 175 -3.64 -13.06 19.18
CA ASN A 175 -3.79 -13.19 20.63
C ASN A 175 -3.02 -12.14 21.44
N LEU A 176 -2.20 -11.31 20.78
CA LEU A 176 -1.46 -10.21 21.38
C LEU A 176 -2.05 -8.84 21.01
N THR A 177 -3.12 -8.82 20.21
CA THR A 177 -3.76 -7.60 19.73
C THR A 177 -5.21 -7.52 20.15
N TYR A 178 -5.61 -6.32 20.55
CA TYR A 178 -6.99 -5.99 20.83
C TYR A 178 -7.38 -4.81 19.94
N PHE A 179 -8.28 -5.07 19.00
CA PHE A 179 -8.95 -4.04 18.22
C PHE A 179 -10.32 -3.83 18.86
N PRO A 180 -10.53 -2.73 19.61
CA PRO A 180 -11.86 -2.45 20.13
C PRO A 180 -12.82 -2.35 18.95
N HIS A 181 -13.84 -3.20 18.92
CA HIS A 181 -14.93 -3.03 17.98
C HIS A 181 -15.46 -1.60 18.12
N SER A 182 -15.61 -0.91 17.00
CA SER A 182 -16.10 0.46 16.93
C SER A 182 -17.36 0.62 17.79
N LEU A 183 -17.30 1.58 18.73
CA LEU A 183 -18.47 2.16 19.38
C LEU A 183 -19.46 2.71 18.34
#